data_AF-A0A514LDL0-F1
#
_entry.id   AF-A0A514LDL0-F1
#
_cell.length_a   1.000
_cell.length_b   1.000
_cell.length_c   1.000
_cell.angle_alpha   90.00
_cell.angle_beta   90.00
_cell.angle_gamma   90.00
#
_symmetry.space_group_name_H-M   'P 1'
#
loop_
_entity.id
_entity.type
_entity.pdbx_description
1 polymer ?
#
loop_
_entity_poly.entity_id
_entity_poly.type
_entity_poly.pdbx_seq_one_letter_code
_entity_poly.pdbx_strand_id
1 'polypeptide(L)'
;MYRDDSIFDHIQKNTSVDQDDVQNMASAAQGADFQDEESVRQLIHEVAQMAGVRVPKEKEEYLVHAIINNQVPLDFASLSELFRD
;
A
#
# COMPACT_ATOMS: atom_id res chain seq x y z
N MET A 1 -7.17 -19.85 18.86
CA MET A 1 -7.53 -18.42 18.93
C MET A 1 -6.24 -17.62 18.81
N TYR A 2 -5.97 -17.05 17.65
CA TYR A 2 -5.08 -15.89 17.53
C TYR A 2 -5.86 -14.90 16.67
N ARG A 3 -6.42 -13.91 17.34
CA ARG A 3 -7.12 -12.79 16.73
C ARG A 3 -6.08 -11.70 16.57
N ASP A 4 -5.50 -11.64 15.39
CA ASP A 4 -4.70 -10.50 14.92
C ASP A 4 -5.69 -9.39 14.52
N ASP A 5 -6.45 -8.88 15.49
CA ASP A 5 -7.51 -7.88 15.27
C ASP A 5 -6.98 -6.44 15.40
N SER A 6 -5.71 -6.21 15.74
CA SER A 6 -5.24 -4.83 16.01
C SER A 6 -4.74 -4.08 14.78
N ILE A 7 -4.16 -4.76 13.79
CA ILE A 7 -3.63 -4.08 12.60
C ILE A 7 -4.77 -3.74 11.64
N PHE A 8 -5.68 -4.68 11.39
CA PHE A 8 -6.85 -4.46 10.52
C PHE A 8 -7.79 -3.37 11.05
N ASP A 9 -8.09 -3.38 12.35
CA ASP A 9 -8.99 -2.41 12.98
C ASP A 9 -8.37 -0.99 12.96
N HIS A 10 -7.04 -0.89 13.12
CA HIS A 10 -6.34 0.39 12.99
C HIS A 10 -6.32 0.92 11.56
N ILE A 11 -6.22 0.05 10.55
CA ILE A 11 -6.28 0.45 9.15
C ILE A 11 -7.70 0.92 8.81
N GLN A 12 -8.72 0.11 9.09
CA GLN A 12 -10.12 0.43 8.79
C GLN A 12 -10.60 1.71 9.51
N LYS A 13 -10.10 1.95 10.74
CA LYS A 13 -10.49 3.12 11.52
C LYS A 13 -9.81 4.41 11.06
N ASN A 14 -8.59 4.31 10.54
CA ASN A 14 -7.81 5.49 10.10
C ASN A 14 -7.89 5.73 8.59
N THR A 15 -8.29 4.73 7.81
CA THR A 15 -8.46 4.80 6.36
C THR A 15 -9.79 4.15 6.01
N SER A 16 -10.58 4.77 5.12
CA SER A 16 -11.92 4.32 4.74
C SER A 16 -11.90 3.08 3.83
N VAL A 17 -11.04 2.11 4.15
CA VAL A 17 -10.71 0.93 3.35
C VAL A 17 -11.31 -0.31 4.00
N ASP A 18 -12.04 -1.10 3.23
CA ASP A 18 -12.72 -2.31 3.71
C ASP A 18 -11.75 -3.50 3.85
N GLN A 19 -12.07 -4.40 4.78
CA GLN A 19 -11.23 -5.56 5.08
C GLN A 19 -11.05 -6.48 3.87
N ASP A 20 -12.09 -6.62 3.03
CA ASP A 20 -12.04 -7.39 1.78
C ASP A 20 -11.06 -6.79 0.77
N ASP A 21 -10.99 -5.46 0.66
CA ASP A 21 -10.02 -4.78 -0.20
C ASP A 21 -8.60 -5.02 0.28
N VAL A 22 -8.36 -4.95 1.59
CA VAL A 22 -7.05 -5.25 2.18
C VAL A 22 -6.64 -6.70 1.92
N GLN A 23 -7.57 -7.65 2.03
CA GLN A 23 -7.30 -9.07 1.81
C GLN A 23 -7.01 -9.39 0.34
N ASN A 24 -7.77 -8.81 -0.58
CA ASN A 24 -7.56 -8.95 -2.02
C ASN A 24 -6.22 -8.34 -2.44
N MET A 25 -5.87 -7.17 -1.89
CA MET A 25 -4.58 -6.55 -2.14
C MET A 25 -3.41 -7.36 -1.53
N ALA A 26 -3.55 -7.88 -0.31
CA ALA A 26 -2.52 -8.72 0.29
C ALA A 26 -2.27 -9.99 -0.53
N SER A 27 -3.32 -10.56 -1.12
CA SER A 27 -3.23 -11.72 -2.00
C SER A 27 -2.60 -11.36 -3.35
N ALA A 28 -2.96 -10.22 -3.94
CA ALA A 28 -2.31 -9.69 -5.14
C ALA A 28 -0.83 -9.40 -4.88
N ALA A 29 -0.50 -8.92 -3.68
CA ALA A 29 0.86 -8.62 -3.27
C ALA A 29 1.73 -9.87 -3.09
N GLN A 30 1.18 -10.96 -2.55
CA GLN A 30 1.93 -12.21 -2.41
C GLN A 30 2.32 -12.84 -3.76
N GLY A 31 1.64 -12.49 -4.85
CA GLY A 31 1.91 -12.98 -6.20
C GLY A 31 2.47 -11.94 -7.17
N ALA A 32 2.54 -10.66 -6.78
CA ALA A 32 3.03 -9.58 -7.63
C ALA A 32 4.55 -9.50 -7.57
N ASP A 33 5.18 -9.43 -8.74
CA ASP A 33 6.61 -9.20 -8.84
C ASP A 33 6.89 -7.71 -8.63
N PHE A 34 7.11 -7.34 -7.37
CA PHE A 34 7.35 -5.96 -6.96
C PHE A 34 8.73 -5.41 -7.33
N GLN A 35 9.47 -6.13 -8.17
CA GLN A 35 10.68 -5.61 -8.82
C GLN A 35 10.37 -4.86 -10.11
N ASP A 36 9.14 -4.97 -10.63
CA ASP A 36 8.73 -4.33 -11.86
C ASP A 36 8.15 -2.93 -11.62
N GLU A 37 8.70 -1.92 -12.31
CA GLU A 37 8.32 -0.52 -12.16
C GLU A 37 6.85 -0.29 -12.48
N GLU A 38 6.31 -0.99 -13.47
CA GLU A 38 4.93 -0.84 -13.91
C GLU A 38 3.97 -1.39 -12.85
N SER A 39 4.30 -2.56 -12.29
CA SER A 39 3.54 -3.19 -11.20
C SER A 39 3.53 -2.35 -9.93
N VAL A 40 4.68 -1.78 -9.56
CA VAL A 40 4.80 -0.91 -8.39
C VAL A 40 4.03 0.40 -8.59
N ARG A 41 4.14 1.00 -9.78
CA ARG A 41 3.42 2.22 -10.13
C ARG A 41 1.90 2.03 -10.06
N GLN A 42 1.41 0.91 -10.57
CA GLN A 42 -0.01 0.58 -10.53
C GLN A 42 -0.49 0.38 -9.09
N LEU A 43 0.28 -0.32 -8.25
CA LEU A 43 -0.02 -0.50 -6.83
C LEU A 43 -0.13 0.85 -6.09
N ILE A 44 0.85 1.75 -6.27
CA ILE A 44 0.82 3.09 -5.66
C ILE A 44 -0.44 3.85 -6.08
N HIS A 45 -0.82 3.75 -7.35
CA HIS A 45 -2.01 4.41 -7.87
C HIS A 45 -3.29 3.88 -7.22
N GLU A 46 -3.46 2.56 -7.17
CA GLU A 46 -4.63 1.90 -6.58
C GLU A 46 -4.77 2.25 -5.08
N VAL A 47 -3.67 2.17 -4.33
CA VAL A 47 -3.64 2.53 -2.89
C VAL A 47 -3.95 4.01 -2.70
N ALA A 48 -3.38 4.91 -3.50
CA ALA A 48 -3.65 6.34 -3.42
C ALA A 48 -5.12 6.67 -3.72
N GLN A 49 -5.72 6.01 -4.70
CA GLN A 49 -7.14 6.17 -5.02
C GLN A 49 -8.03 5.69 -3.88
N MET A 50 -7.73 4.53 -3.30
CA MET A 50 -8.46 4.00 -2.16
C MET A 50 -8.34 4.87 -0.91
N ALA A 51 -7.15 5.41 -0.65
CA ALA A 51 -6.91 6.33 0.46
C ALA A 51 -7.48 7.75 0.21
N GLY A 52 -7.93 8.05 -1.02
CA GLY A 52 -8.37 9.39 -1.41
C GLY A 52 -7.23 10.41 -1.45
N VAL A 53 -5.97 9.96 -1.52
CA VAL A 53 -4.77 10.80 -1.49
C VAL A 53 -4.33 11.12 -2.91
N ARG A 54 -4.09 12.40 -3.19
CA ARG A 54 -3.52 12.83 -4.48
C ARG A 54 -2.01 12.67 -4.45
N VAL A 55 -1.49 11.74 -5.23
CA VAL A 55 -0.05 11.56 -5.45
C VAL A 55 0.35 12.31 -6.74
N PRO A 56 1.12 13.41 -6.66
CA PRO A 56 1.68 14.06 -7.84
C PRO A 56 2.82 13.21 -8.43
N LYS A 57 3.09 13.37 -9.73
CA LYS A 57 4.08 12.57 -10.47
C LYS A 57 5.44 12.47 -9.79
N GLU A 58 5.97 13.56 -9.24
CA GLU A 58 7.26 13.53 -8.52
C GLU A 58 7.25 12.62 -7.29
N LYS A 59 6.15 12.62 -6.52
CA LYS A 59 6.00 11.72 -5.36
C LYS A 59 5.81 10.28 -5.82
N GLU A 60 5.08 10.06 -6.91
CA GLU A 60 4.89 8.74 -7.51
C GLU A 60 6.23 8.15 -7.94
N GLU A 61 7.06 8.89 -8.70
CA GLU A 61 8.39 8.43 -9.11
C GLU A 61 9.31 8.15 -7.91
N TYR A 62 9.26 8.99 -6.87
CA TYR A 62 10.02 8.75 -5.64
C TYR A 62 9.61 7.44 -4.96
N LEU A 63 8.29 7.21 -4.81
CA LEU A 63 7.77 5.99 -4.18
C LEU A 63 8.10 4.75 -5.00
N VAL A 64 7.93 4.81 -6.32
CA VAL A 64 8.30 3.75 -7.25
C VAL A 64 9.79 3.40 -7.09
N HIS A 65 10.65 4.41 -7.11
CA HIS A 65 12.09 4.20 -6.96
C HIS A 65 12.45 3.65 -5.58
N ALA A 66 11.84 4.16 -4.51
CA ALA A 66 12.09 3.71 -3.15
C ALA A 66 11.68 2.24 -2.93
N ILE A 67 10.59 1.80 -3.55
CA ILE A 67 10.10 0.43 -3.50
C ILE A 67 10.99 -0.53 -4.30
N ILE A 68 11.30 -0.20 -5.57
CA ILE A 68 12.16 -1.05 -6.43
C ILE A 68 13.57 -1.19 -5.86
N ASN A 69 14.10 -0.13 -5.24
CA ASN A 69 15.42 -0.17 -4.60
C ASN A 69 15.40 -0.79 -3.19
N ASN A 70 14.28 -1.42 -2.77
CA ASN A 70 14.13 -2.02 -1.44
C ASN A 70 14.42 -1.04 -0.27
N GLN A 71 14.25 0.27 -0.47
CA GLN A 71 14.45 1.28 0.56
C GLN A 71 13.26 1.39 1.51
N VAL A 72 12.10 0.81 1.13
CA VAL A 72 10.87 0.81 1.92
C VAL A 72 10.39 -0.64 2.10
N PRO A 73 10.07 -1.06 3.35
CA PRO A 73 9.41 -2.34 3.57
C PRO A 73 8.03 -2.34 2.90
N LEU A 74 7.82 -3.32 2.02
CA LEU A 74 6.67 -3.49 1.13
C LEU A 74 5.40 -4.00 1.85
N ASP A 75 5.20 -3.64 3.11
CA ASP A 75 3.97 -3.94 3.82
C ASP A 75 2.99 -2.77 3.77
N PHE A 76 1.71 -3.09 3.71
CA PHE A 76 0.62 -2.11 3.62
C PHE A 76 0.65 -1.13 4.79
N ALA A 77 1.11 -1.54 5.97
CA ALA A 77 1.24 -0.65 7.12
C ALA A 77 2.25 0.48 6.84
N SER A 78 3.42 0.14 6.31
CA SER A 78 4.46 1.08 5.89
C SER A 78 3.99 2.02 4.78
N LEU A 79 3.26 1.49 3.78
CA LEU A 79 2.66 2.33 2.73
C LEU A 79 1.62 3.29 3.31
N SER A 80 0.74 2.81 4.21
CA SER A 80 -0.28 3.64 4.85
C SER A 80 0.32 4.77 5.70
N GLU A 81 1.50 4.55 6.28
CA GLU A 81 2.24 5.59 7.01
C GLU A 81 2.83 6.64 6.06
N LEU A 82 3.33 6.25 4.90
CA LEU A 82 3.87 7.17 3.88
C LEU A 82 2.80 8.13 3.31
N PHE A 83 1.53 7.73 3.32
CA PHE A 83 0.41 8.54 2.82
C PHE A 83 -0.34 9.31 3.91
N ARG A 84 0.07 9.22 5.18
CA ARG A 84 -0.62 9.84 6.33
C ARG A 84 -0.24 11.31 6.57
N ASP A 85 0.82 11.82 5.95
CA ASP A 85 1.26 13.24 6.04
C ASP A 85 0.56 14.19 5.05
#